data_AF-A0A661C956-F1
#
_entry.id   AF-A0A661C956-F1
#
_cell.length_a   1.000
_cell.length_b   1.000
_cell.length_c   1.000
_cell.angle_alpha   90.00
_cell.angle_beta   90.00
_cell.angle_gamma   90.00
#
_symmetry.space_group_name_H-M   'P 1'
#
loop_
_entity.id
_entity.type
_entity.pdbx_description
1 polymer ?
#
loop_
_entity_poly.entity_id
_entity_poly.type
_entity_poly.pdbx_seq_one_letter_code
_entity_poly.pdbx_strand_id
1 'polypeptide(L)'
;MQKQQKGFTLIELMIVVAIIGILAAVAIPAYTDYLKRSKVAEAVSLMGGLKTPTEEWMGSQGAMPTNIDGQLGGKTSGKYTSVINTATHATLGTGYLATMKDTTMGTIGLYYSTGTKDWSCKKGTDMDAGLAPANCR
;
A
#
# COMPACT_ATOMS: atom_id res chain seq x y z
N MET A 1 62.78 -1.49 6.74
CA MET A 1 62.02 -2.75 6.70
C MET A 1 60.76 -2.52 5.87
N GLN A 2 60.70 -3.04 4.64
CA GLN A 2 59.50 -2.96 3.81
C GLN A 2 58.48 -3.97 4.35
N LYS A 3 57.34 -3.49 4.84
CA LYS A 3 56.18 -4.33 5.19
C LYS A 3 55.68 -4.98 3.90
N GLN A 4 55.83 -6.29 3.77
CA GLN A 4 55.19 -7.07 2.72
C GLN A 4 53.67 -6.87 2.85
N GLN A 5 53.06 -6.19 1.87
CA GLN A 5 51.61 -6.06 1.80
C GLN A 5 51.04 -7.45 1.47
N LYS A 6 50.38 -8.08 2.43
CA LYS A 6 49.57 -9.27 2.18
C LYS A 6 48.36 -8.86 1.35
N GLY A 7 48.39 -9.15 0.05
CA GLY A 7 47.24 -8.98 -0.83
C GLY A 7 46.14 -9.98 -0.48
N PHE A 8 44.88 -9.58 -0.72
CA PHE A 8 43.72 -10.46 -0.62
C PHE A 8 43.82 -11.54 -1.71
N THR A 9 43.53 -12.79 -1.37
CA THR A 9 43.56 -13.87 -2.36
C THR A 9 42.26 -13.88 -3.18
N LEU A 10 42.34 -14.30 -4.44
CA LEU A 10 41.14 -14.47 -5.28
C LEU A 10 40.16 -15.49 -4.68
N ILE A 11 40.68 -16.49 -3.96
CA ILE A 11 39.84 -17.50 -3.32
C ILE A 11 39.05 -16.93 -2.14
N GLU A 12 39.66 -16.06 -1.31
CA GLU A 12 38.94 -15.35 -0.24
C GLU A 12 37.83 -14.48 -0.81
N LEU A 13 38.10 -13.77 -1.91
CA LEU A 13 37.11 -12.90 -2.55
C LEU A 13 35.95 -13.71 -3.14
N MET A 14 36.22 -14.85 -3.76
CA MET A 14 35.18 -15.74 -4.30
C MET A 14 34.26 -16.32 -3.21
N ILE A 15 34.81 -16.70 -2.06
CA ILE A 15 33.99 -17.20 -0.94
C ILE A 15 33.08 -16.10 -0.40
N VAL A 16 33.58 -14.87 -0.28
CA VAL A 16 32.77 -13.73 0.19
C VAL A 16 31.62 -13.45 -0.77
N VAL A 17 31.87 -13.45 -2.08
CA VAL A 17 30.81 -13.26 -3.09
C VAL A 17 29.76 -14.36 -3.03
N ALA A 18 30.18 -15.62 -2.82
CA ALA A 18 29.25 -16.74 -2.67
C ALA A 18 28.31 -16.56 -1.46
N ILE A 19 28.84 -16.15 -0.30
CA ILE A 19 28.05 -15.90 0.91
C ILE A 19 27.09 -14.73 0.69
N ILE A 20 27.57 -13.61 0.14
CA ILE A 20 26.72 -12.45 -0.17
C ILE A 20 25.60 -12.83 -1.15
N GLY A 21 25.90 -13.67 -2.15
CA GLY A 21 24.91 -14.17 -3.11
C GLY A 21 23.76 -14.92 -2.44
N ILE A 22 24.05 -15.81 -1.49
CA ILE A 22 23.03 -16.57 -0.74
C ILE A 22 22.17 -15.63 0.10
N LEU A 23 22.81 -14.70 0.84
CA LEU A 23 22.10 -13.74 1.68
C LEU A 23 21.20 -12.81 0.85
N ALA A 24 21.69 -12.33 -0.29
CA ALA A 24 20.95 -11.45 -1.19
C ALA A 24 19.70 -12.12 -1.78
N ALA A 25 19.79 -13.41 -2.14
CA ALA A 25 18.67 -14.17 -2.69
C ALA A 25 17.46 -14.24 -1.73
N VAL A 26 17.70 -14.29 -0.43
CA VAL A 26 16.64 -14.31 0.60
C VAL A 26 16.23 -12.90 1.03
N ALA A 27 17.19 -11.99 1.19
CA ALA A 27 16.94 -10.66 1.72
C ALA A 27 16.24 -9.73 0.73
N ILE A 28 16.55 -9.82 -0.57
CA ILE A 28 16.00 -8.92 -1.59
C ILE A 28 14.47 -9.06 -1.68
N PRO A 29 13.89 -10.27 -1.85
CA PRO A 29 12.43 -10.42 -1.91
C PRO A 29 11.73 -9.87 -0.66
N ALA A 30 12.23 -10.23 0.53
CA ALA A 30 11.66 -9.77 1.80
C ALA A 30 11.69 -8.24 1.96
N TYR A 31 12.80 -7.61 1.56
CA TYR A 31 12.90 -6.15 1.59
C TYR A 31 11.97 -5.48 0.57
N THR A 32 11.81 -6.06 -0.63
CA THR A 32 10.88 -5.51 -1.62
C THR A 32 9.42 -5.59 -1.14
N ASP A 33 9.03 -6.66 -0.45
CA ASP A 33 7.68 -6.78 0.11
C ASP A 33 7.45 -5.80 1.27
N TYR A 34 8.46 -5.53 2.09
CA TYR A 34 8.39 -4.47 3.10
C TYR A 34 8.16 -3.09 2.49
N LEU A 35 8.86 -2.78 1.40
CA LEU A 35 8.63 -1.54 0.66
C LEU A 35 7.22 -1.49 0.06
N LYS A 36 6.73 -2.59 -0.52
CA LYS A 36 5.37 -2.68 -1.05
C LYS A 36 4.31 -2.45 0.03
N ARG A 37 4.44 -3.05 1.21
CA ARG A 37 3.54 -2.79 2.36
C ARG A 37 3.51 -1.32 2.75
N SER A 38 4.68 -0.68 2.79
CA SER A 38 4.81 0.75 3.11
C SER A 38 4.11 1.62 2.07
N LYS A 39 4.21 1.27 0.79
CA LYS A 39 3.48 1.93 -0.30
C LYS A 39 1.96 1.75 -0.17
N VAL A 40 1.47 0.56 0.18
CA VAL A 40 0.03 0.33 0.43
C VAL A 40 -0.48 1.15 1.62
N ALA A 41 0.34 1.30 2.67
CA ALA A 41 -0.02 2.12 3.82
C ALA A 41 -0.26 3.60 3.46
N GLU A 42 0.48 4.14 2.47
CA GLU A 42 0.20 5.48 1.93
C GLU A 42 -1.22 5.57 1.36
N ALA A 43 -1.64 4.58 0.55
CA ALA A 43 -2.97 4.56 -0.04
C ALA A 43 -4.08 4.53 1.03
N VAL A 44 -3.90 3.73 2.08
CA VAL A 44 -4.82 3.68 3.22
C VAL A 44 -4.85 5.01 3.98
N SER A 45 -3.69 5.66 4.15
CA SER A 45 -3.62 6.98 4.78
C SER A 45 -4.32 8.06 3.97
N LEU A 46 -4.18 8.05 2.64
CA LEU A 46 -4.87 8.98 1.75
C LEU A 46 -6.39 8.81 1.83
N MET A 47 -6.88 7.56 1.76
CA MET A 47 -8.31 7.27 1.95
C MET A 47 -8.79 7.61 3.36
N GLY A 48 -7.95 7.45 4.38
CA GLY A 48 -8.25 7.84 5.76
C GLY A 48 -8.57 9.33 5.89
N GLY A 49 -7.89 10.18 5.12
CA GLY A 49 -8.18 11.61 5.05
C GLY A 49 -9.54 11.95 4.42
N LEU A 50 -10.16 11.01 3.70
CA LEU A 50 -11.48 11.20 3.11
C LEU A 50 -12.62 10.91 4.10
N LYS A 51 -12.38 10.23 5.22
CA LYS A 51 -13.45 9.81 6.13
C LYS A 51 -14.28 10.97 6.66
N THR A 52 -13.63 11.94 7.29
CA THR A 52 -14.28 13.13 7.87
C THR A 52 -15.05 13.95 6.84
N PRO A 53 -14.47 14.39 5.70
CA PRO A 53 -15.23 15.15 4.72
C PRO A 53 -16.37 14.33 4.09
N THR A 54 -16.22 13.00 4.02
CA THR A 54 -17.31 12.12 3.56
C THR A 54 -18.47 12.12 4.54
N GLU A 55 -18.20 12.01 5.83
CA GLU A 55 -19.23 12.03 6.87
C GLU A 55 -19.96 13.39 6.91
N GLU A 56 -19.23 14.49 6.75
CA GLU A 56 -19.81 15.84 6.62
C GLU A 56 -20.68 15.98 5.36
N TRP A 57 -20.20 15.48 4.22
CA TRP A 57 -20.97 15.44 2.98
C TRP A 57 -22.24 14.61 3.12
N MET A 58 -22.15 13.42 3.72
CA MET A 58 -23.30 12.56 3.97
C MET A 58 -24.29 13.19 4.95
N GLY A 59 -23.81 13.94 5.94
CA GLY A 59 -24.67 14.68 6.88
C GLY A 59 -25.45 15.82 6.20
N SER A 60 -24.88 16.46 5.18
CA SER A 60 -25.51 17.58 4.48
C SER A 60 -26.35 17.17 3.26
N GLN A 61 -25.90 16.18 2.49
CA GLN A 61 -26.53 15.74 1.24
C GLN A 61 -27.34 14.44 1.39
N GLY A 62 -27.19 13.71 2.50
CA GLY A 62 -27.89 12.45 2.75
C GLY A 62 -27.42 11.26 1.89
N ALA A 63 -26.37 11.45 1.07
CA ALA A 63 -25.86 10.45 0.14
C ALA A 63 -24.32 10.45 0.11
N MET A 64 -23.74 9.33 -0.31
CA MET A 64 -22.29 9.22 -0.47
C MET A 64 -21.83 10.05 -1.69
N PRO A 65 -20.66 10.72 -1.62
CA PRO A 65 -20.13 11.46 -2.78
C PRO A 65 -19.82 10.50 -3.94
N THR A 66 -20.05 10.98 -5.16
CA THR A 66 -19.76 10.29 -6.42
C THR A 66 -18.48 10.81 -7.09
N ASN A 67 -17.99 11.99 -6.69
CA ASN A 67 -16.75 12.59 -7.13
C ASN A 67 -15.98 13.15 -5.93
N ILE A 68 -14.86 12.52 -5.59
CA ILE A 68 -14.04 12.89 -4.43
C ILE A 68 -13.45 14.29 -4.56
N ASP A 69 -12.84 14.60 -5.71
CA ASP A 69 -12.14 15.87 -5.90
C ASP A 69 -13.13 17.05 -5.93
N GLY A 70 -14.20 16.90 -6.71
CA GLY A 70 -15.20 17.95 -6.88
C GLY A 70 -16.12 18.17 -5.69
N GLN A 71 -16.33 17.17 -4.82
CA GLN A 71 -17.28 17.26 -3.70
C GLN A 71 -16.60 17.32 -2.33
N LEU A 72 -15.47 16.65 -2.16
CA LEU A 72 -14.76 16.59 -0.88
C LEU A 72 -13.47 17.44 -0.87
N GLY A 73 -13.00 17.91 -2.04
CA GLY A 73 -11.66 18.52 -2.16
C GLY A 73 -10.53 17.58 -1.76
N GLY A 74 -10.80 16.26 -1.79
CA GLY A 74 -9.90 15.23 -1.29
C GLY A 74 -8.85 14.83 -2.32
N LYS A 75 -7.64 14.49 -1.86
CA LYS A 75 -6.59 13.97 -2.74
C LYS A 75 -6.97 12.58 -3.26
N THR A 76 -7.08 12.44 -4.58
CA THR A 76 -7.38 11.16 -5.25
C THR A 76 -6.14 10.43 -5.74
N SER A 77 -4.94 10.99 -5.58
CA SER A 77 -3.70 10.34 -5.99
C SER A 77 -2.54 10.74 -5.09
N GLY A 78 -1.47 9.95 -5.13
CA GLY A 78 -0.31 10.11 -4.28
C GLY A 78 0.99 9.75 -4.98
N LYS A 79 2.04 9.53 -4.18
CA LYS A 79 3.34 9.08 -4.70
C LYS A 79 3.23 7.66 -5.23
N TYR A 80 2.61 6.76 -4.45
CA TYR A 80 2.45 5.35 -4.81
C TYR A 80 1.02 4.94 -5.19
N THR A 81 0.05 5.80 -4.91
CA THR A 81 -1.36 5.61 -5.29
C THR A 81 -1.61 6.29 -6.63
N SER A 82 -2.15 5.55 -7.61
CA SER A 82 -2.47 6.09 -8.94
C SER A 82 -3.74 6.90 -8.92
N VAL A 83 -4.82 6.31 -8.38
CA VAL A 83 -6.14 6.93 -8.33
C VAL A 83 -6.92 6.33 -7.16
N ILE A 84 -7.81 7.13 -6.58
CA ILE A 84 -8.82 6.73 -5.62
C ILE A 84 -10.16 7.07 -6.24
N ASN A 85 -11.01 6.07 -6.41
CA ASN A 85 -12.35 6.20 -6.97
C ASN A 85 -13.40 5.75 -5.95
N THR A 86 -14.62 6.23 -6.11
CA THR A 86 -15.77 5.68 -5.38
C THR A 86 -16.05 4.26 -5.85
N ALA A 87 -16.29 3.34 -4.91
CA ALA A 87 -16.52 1.94 -5.22
C ALA A 87 -17.53 1.31 -4.24
N THR A 88 -18.19 0.26 -4.68
CA THR A 88 -19.11 -0.53 -3.86
C THR A 88 -18.51 -1.89 -3.55
N HIS A 89 -18.57 -2.31 -2.29
CA HIS A 89 -18.27 -3.67 -1.87
C HIS A 89 -19.56 -4.40 -1.53
N ALA A 90 -19.70 -5.65 -1.98
CA ALA A 90 -20.92 -6.43 -1.85
C ALA A 90 -21.45 -6.54 -0.42
N THR A 91 -20.55 -6.56 0.58
CA THR A 91 -20.90 -6.74 2.00
C THR A 91 -20.60 -5.54 2.89
N LEU A 92 -19.74 -4.61 2.46
CA LEU A 92 -19.25 -3.52 3.31
C LEU A 92 -19.87 -2.16 2.94
N GLY A 93 -20.71 -2.12 1.89
CA GLY A 93 -21.35 -0.89 1.42
C GLY A 93 -20.48 -0.12 0.44
N THR A 94 -20.68 1.19 0.39
CA THR A 94 -20.02 2.08 -0.56
C THR A 94 -18.81 2.75 0.10
N GLY A 95 -17.79 3.02 -0.68
CA GLY A 95 -16.46 3.36 -0.19
C GLY A 95 -15.59 3.98 -1.25
N TYR A 96 -14.30 3.87 -0.98
CA TYR A 96 -13.21 4.27 -1.85
C TYR A 96 -12.37 3.05 -2.19
N LEU A 97 -11.92 2.98 -3.43
CA LEU A 97 -10.95 2.00 -3.90
C LEU A 97 -9.74 2.75 -4.43
N ALA A 98 -8.59 2.51 -3.80
CA ALA A 98 -7.31 3.00 -4.23
C ALA A 98 -6.62 1.96 -5.14
N THR A 99 -6.21 2.40 -6.32
CA THR A 99 -5.40 1.61 -7.25
C THR A 99 -3.94 2.03 -7.11
N MET A 100 -3.05 1.08 -6.86
CA MET A 100 -1.61 1.35 -6.76
C MET A 100 -1.01 1.65 -8.16
N LYS A 101 0.00 2.52 -8.23
CA LYS A 101 0.71 2.79 -9.51
C LYS A 101 1.45 1.58 -10.05
N ASP A 102 2.00 0.79 -9.14
CA ASP A 102 2.54 -0.52 -9.46
C ASP A 102 1.36 -1.49 -9.54
N THR A 103 0.96 -1.84 -10.76
CA THR A 103 -0.21 -2.69 -11.04
C THR A 103 -0.05 -4.10 -10.45
N THR A 104 1.17 -4.54 -10.16
CA THR A 104 1.43 -5.83 -9.51
C THR A 104 1.01 -5.85 -8.03
N MET A 105 0.80 -4.68 -7.42
CA MET A 105 0.37 -4.56 -6.04
C MET A 105 -1.16 -4.59 -5.87
N GLY A 106 -1.91 -4.38 -6.95
CA GLY A 106 -3.36 -4.42 -6.98
C GLY A 106 -4.06 -3.22 -6.30
N THR A 107 -5.26 -3.48 -5.77
CA THR A 107 -6.14 -2.46 -5.19
C THR A 107 -6.37 -2.64 -3.69
N ILE A 108 -6.67 -1.54 -2.98
CA ILE A 108 -7.09 -1.56 -1.58
C ILE A 108 -8.27 -0.63 -1.36
N GLY A 109 -9.28 -1.11 -0.64
CA GLY A 109 -10.54 -0.42 -0.43
C GLY A 109 -10.78 -0.01 1.02
N LEU A 110 -11.51 1.08 1.18
CA LEU A 110 -12.02 1.59 2.44
C LEU A 110 -13.51 1.88 2.28
N TYR A 111 -14.36 1.13 2.96
CA TYR A 111 -15.82 1.11 2.78
C TYR A 111 -16.54 1.57 4.03
N TYR A 112 -17.66 2.27 3.83
CA TYR A 112 -18.51 2.76 4.90
C TYR A 112 -19.82 1.97 4.94
N SER A 113 -20.10 1.40 6.10
CA SER A 113 -21.35 0.72 6.40
C SER A 113 -22.37 1.73 6.91
N THR A 114 -23.44 1.99 6.16
CA THR A 114 -24.51 2.92 6.59
C THR A 114 -25.33 2.36 7.77
N GLY A 115 -25.40 1.04 7.91
CA GLY A 115 -26.13 0.39 9.00
C GLY A 115 -25.40 0.51 10.34
N THR A 116 -24.09 0.25 10.36
CA THR A 116 -23.30 0.28 11.61
C THR A 116 -22.54 1.60 11.82
N LYS A 117 -22.50 2.46 10.79
CA LYS A 117 -21.75 3.72 10.76
C LYS A 117 -20.24 3.53 10.98
N ASP A 118 -19.70 2.44 10.44
CA ASP A 118 -18.29 2.08 10.59
C ASP A 118 -17.54 2.10 9.26
N TRP A 119 -16.26 2.42 9.35
CA TRP A 119 -15.32 2.30 8.24
C TRP A 119 -14.55 0.99 8.31
N SER A 120 -14.69 0.17 7.27
CA SER A 120 -13.99 -1.10 7.12
C SER A 120 -13.00 -1.05 5.97
N CYS A 121 -11.78 -1.53 6.19
CA CYS A 121 -10.77 -1.63 5.15
C CYS A 121 -10.76 -3.06 4.56
N LYS A 122 -10.58 -3.20 3.25
CA LYS A 122 -10.45 -4.51 2.61
C LYS A 122 -9.53 -4.46 1.41
N LYS A 123 -8.62 -5.43 1.30
CA LYS A 123 -7.78 -5.61 0.13
C LYS A 123 -8.62 -6.01 -1.09
N GLY A 124 -8.17 -5.63 -2.27
CA GLY A 124 -8.68 -6.15 -3.53
C GLY A 124 -8.39 -7.64 -3.69
N THR A 125 -9.07 -8.27 -4.64
CA THR A 125 -8.81 -9.66 -5.04
C THR A 125 -7.46 -9.82 -5.76
N ASP A 126 -6.97 -8.73 -6.34
CA ASP A 126 -5.71 -8.59 -7.07
C ASP A 126 -4.51 -8.26 -6.17
N MET A 127 -4.74 -7.95 -4.90
CA MET A 127 -3.69 -7.67 -3.93
C MET A 127 -3.32 -8.93 -3.12
N ASP A 128 -2.02 -9.20 -3.03
CA ASP A 128 -1.47 -10.23 -2.13
C ASP A 128 -1.80 -9.93 -0.66
N ALA A 129 -2.23 -10.95 0.08
CA ALA A 129 -2.68 -10.80 1.46
C ALA A 129 -1.56 -10.34 2.40
N GLY A 130 -0.31 -10.66 2.07
CA GLY A 130 0.86 -10.22 2.81
C GLY A 130 1.14 -8.74 2.67
N LEU A 131 0.70 -8.09 1.58
CA LEU A 131 0.92 -6.66 1.34
C LEU A 131 -0.07 -5.76 2.08
N ALA A 132 -1.27 -6.27 2.36
CA ALA A 132 -2.30 -5.52 3.04
C ALA A 132 -1.99 -5.35 4.55
N PRO A 133 -2.22 -4.15 5.13
CA PRO A 133 -2.24 -3.95 6.57
C PRO A 133 -3.20 -4.91 7.27
N ALA A 134 -2.93 -5.27 8.53
CA ALA A 134 -3.70 -6.28 9.24
C ALA A 134 -5.21 -5.99 9.30
N ASN A 135 -5.59 -4.72 9.43
CA ASN A 135 -6.99 -4.26 9.44
C ASN A 135 -7.66 -4.26 8.05
N CYS A 136 -6.91 -4.55 6.99
CA CYS A 136 -7.37 -4.56 5.60
C CYS A 136 -7.28 -5.94 4.95
N ARG A 137 -6.81 -6.97 5.67
CA ARG A 137 -6.66 -8.34 5.13
C ARG A 137 -8.01 -9.01 4.87
#